data_AF-A0A7R8ZYI0-F1
#
_entry.id   AF-A0A7R8ZYI0-F1
#
_cell.length_a   1.000
_cell.length_b   1.000
_cell.length_c   1.000
_cell.angle_alpha   90.00
_cell.angle_beta   90.00
_cell.angle_gamma   90.00
#
_symmetry.space_group_name_H-M   'P 1'
#
loop_
_entity.id
_entity.type
_entity.pdbx_description
1 polymer ?
#
loop_
_entity_poly.entity_id
_entity_poly.type
_entity_poly.pdbx_seq_one_letter_code
_entity_poly.pdbx_strand_id
1 'polypeptide(L)'
;CTGNADDDNGHGTHVAGIIGALDNDLGIVGVAPGARLWAVKVLDSSGSGANSGILAGIDWVVAQGDIEVINMSLGSKEGKSPFLQQISQATNDAINAAVNVGITVVVAAGNSADDAADYTPANAPDAITVSALADFDGLPGGLAGSTCR
;
A
#
# COMPACT_ATOMS: atom_id res chain seq x y z
N CYS A 1 0.39 -9.73 -23.25
CA CYS A 1 0.00 -8.86 -22.11
C CYS A 1 -1.37 -8.27 -22.40
N THR A 2 -2.41 -9.07 -22.30
CA THR A 2 -3.81 -8.61 -22.38
C THR A 2 -4.45 -8.91 -21.04
N GLY A 3 -3.91 -8.30 -19.99
CA GLY A 3 -4.47 -8.37 -18.65
C GLY A 3 -5.25 -7.09 -18.45
N ASN A 4 -6.56 -7.20 -18.27
CA ASN A 4 -7.37 -6.08 -17.87
C ASN A 4 -6.83 -5.55 -16.53
N ALA A 5 -6.54 -4.24 -16.44
CA ALA A 5 -6.11 -3.60 -15.20
C ALA A 5 -7.28 -3.20 -14.30
N ASP A 6 -8.52 -3.47 -14.75
CA ASP A 6 -9.72 -3.26 -13.96
C ASP A 6 -9.64 -3.96 -12.60
N ASP A 7 -10.22 -3.30 -11.61
CA ASP A 7 -10.34 -3.83 -10.27
C ASP A 7 -11.50 -4.84 -10.19
N ASP A 8 -11.15 -6.10 -10.00
CA ASP A 8 -12.04 -7.24 -9.85
C ASP A 8 -12.20 -7.70 -8.38
N ASN A 9 -11.66 -6.93 -7.43
CA ASN A 9 -11.80 -7.15 -5.99
C ASN A 9 -12.57 -6.02 -5.29
N GLY A 10 -12.29 -4.76 -5.65
CA GLY A 10 -12.85 -3.54 -5.06
C GLY A 10 -11.91 -2.82 -4.09
N HIS A 11 -10.94 -3.52 -3.50
CA HIS A 11 -9.98 -2.93 -2.56
C HIS A 11 -9.14 -1.81 -3.17
N GLY A 12 -8.65 -2.02 -4.41
CA GLY A 12 -7.83 -1.02 -5.11
C GLY A 12 -8.60 0.27 -5.37
N THR A 13 -9.84 0.15 -5.85
CA THR A 13 -10.76 1.27 -6.10
C THR A 13 -11.08 2.02 -4.81
N HIS A 14 -11.32 1.31 -3.72
CA HIS A 14 -11.60 1.92 -2.42
C HIS A 14 -10.41 2.75 -1.91
N VAL A 15 -9.19 2.21 -1.98
CA VAL A 15 -7.95 2.93 -1.60
C VAL A 15 -7.69 4.12 -2.53
N ALA A 16 -7.86 3.96 -3.85
CA ALA A 16 -7.74 5.03 -4.82
C ALA A 16 -8.73 6.18 -4.55
N GLY A 17 -9.96 5.85 -4.15
CA GLY A 17 -10.98 6.83 -3.78
C GLY A 17 -10.60 7.65 -2.54
N ILE A 18 -10.07 7.00 -1.49
CA ILE A 18 -9.56 7.72 -0.30
C ILE A 18 -8.48 8.73 -0.69
N ILE A 19 -7.59 8.36 -1.62
CA ILE A 19 -6.49 9.23 -2.05
C ILE A 19 -7.00 10.37 -2.94
N GLY A 20 -7.76 10.07 -3.99
CA GLY A 20 -7.97 11.02 -5.10
C GLY A 20 -9.37 11.01 -5.70
N ALA A 21 -10.40 10.60 -4.97
CA ALA A 21 -11.77 10.82 -5.43
C ALA A 21 -12.02 12.33 -5.70
N LEU A 22 -12.69 12.62 -6.82
CA LEU A 22 -12.93 13.98 -7.29
C LEU A 22 -13.80 14.76 -6.29
N ASP A 23 -13.49 16.04 -6.13
CA ASP A 23 -14.33 16.99 -5.40
C ASP A 23 -15.51 17.40 -6.29
N ASN A 24 -16.64 16.72 -6.12
CA ASN A 24 -17.89 16.96 -6.85
C ASN A 24 -19.12 16.55 -6.02
N ASP A 25 -20.31 16.71 -6.58
CA ASP A 25 -21.59 16.44 -5.89
C ASP A 25 -21.96 14.94 -5.76
N LEU A 26 -21.03 14.01 -6.01
CA LEU A 26 -21.26 12.56 -5.99
C LEU A 26 -20.26 11.83 -5.08
N GLY A 27 -20.76 11.03 -4.15
CA GLY A 27 -19.93 10.10 -3.37
C GLY A 27 -19.08 10.79 -2.30
N ILE A 28 -17.76 10.58 -2.35
CA ILE A 28 -16.78 11.08 -1.38
C ILE A 28 -15.75 11.98 -2.07
N VAL A 29 -15.05 12.79 -1.27
CA VAL A 29 -13.87 13.56 -1.70
C VAL A 29 -12.60 12.89 -1.16
N GLY A 30 -11.59 12.74 -2.02
CA GLY A 30 -10.29 12.18 -1.63
C GLY A 30 -9.46 13.20 -0.83
N VAL A 31 -8.38 12.73 -0.21
CA VAL A 31 -7.43 13.62 0.50
C VAL A 31 -6.73 14.57 -0.47
N ALA A 32 -6.48 14.12 -1.71
CA ALA A 32 -5.87 14.89 -2.79
C ALA A 32 -6.68 14.72 -4.11
N PRO A 33 -7.86 15.35 -4.25
CA PRO A 33 -8.80 15.13 -5.37
C PRO A 33 -8.26 15.43 -6.77
N GLY A 34 -7.16 16.20 -6.87
CA GLY A 34 -6.49 16.53 -8.13
C GLY A 34 -5.29 15.64 -8.47
N ALA A 35 -4.95 14.67 -7.61
CA ALA A 35 -3.84 13.77 -7.86
C ALA A 35 -4.11 12.86 -9.06
N ARG A 36 -3.11 12.71 -9.94
CA ARG A 36 -3.14 11.69 -11.00
C ARG A 36 -2.97 10.32 -10.34
N LEU A 37 -3.77 9.35 -10.76
CA LEU A 37 -3.73 7.98 -10.22
C LEU A 37 -3.30 7.00 -11.32
N TRP A 38 -2.37 6.11 -10.98
CA TRP A 38 -1.95 4.99 -11.82
C TRP A 38 -2.30 3.69 -11.11
N ALA A 39 -3.11 2.85 -11.75
CA ALA A 39 -3.47 1.54 -11.23
C ALA A 39 -2.39 0.51 -11.63
N VAL A 40 -1.60 0.06 -10.66
CA VAL A 40 -0.60 -1.00 -10.83
C VAL A 40 -1.12 -2.27 -10.15
N LYS A 41 -1.80 -3.12 -10.93
CA LYS A 41 -2.44 -4.34 -10.40
C LYS A 41 -1.41 -5.43 -10.10
N VAL A 42 -1.14 -5.65 -8.80
CA VAL A 42 -0.24 -6.71 -8.30
C VAL A 42 -0.96 -7.78 -7.48
N LEU A 43 -2.26 -7.59 -7.21
CA LEU A 43 -3.13 -8.54 -6.51
C LEU A 43 -4.26 -9.02 -7.43
N ASP A 44 -4.65 -10.27 -7.29
CA ASP A 44 -5.76 -10.90 -8.00
C ASP A 44 -7.14 -10.55 -7.40
N SER A 45 -8.20 -11.13 -7.94
CA SER A 45 -9.59 -10.88 -7.50
C SER A 45 -9.87 -11.30 -6.06
N SER A 46 -9.02 -12.13 -5.45
CA SER A 46 -9.11 -12.50 -4.04
C SER A 46 -8.33 -11.56 -3.11
N GLY A 47 -7.65 -10.55 -3.66
CA GLY A 47 -6.76 -9.67 -2.91
C GLY A 47 -5.40 -10.32 -2.58
N SER A 48 -5.03 -11.40 -3.28
CA SER A 48 -3.77 -12.12 -3.08
C SER A 48 -2.79 -11.85 -4.22
N GLY A 49 -1.49 -11.90 -3.93
CA GLY A 49 -0.46 -11.69 -4.95
C GLY A 49 0.88 -12.29 -4.55
N ALA A 50 1.70 -12.58 -5.55
CA ALA A 50 3.07 -13.04 -5.32
C ALA A 50 4.01 -11.84 -5.14
N ASN A 51 5.02 -11.99 -4.26
CA ASN A 51 6.04 -10.95 -4.06
C ASN A 51 6.78 -10.60 -5.35
N SER A 52 6.95 -11.54 -6.28
CA SER A 52 7.52 -11.25 -7.61
C SER A 52 6.68 -10.26 -8.42
N GLY A 53 5.35 -10.31 -8.30
CA GLY A 53 4.45 -9.35 -8.94
C GLY A 53 4.52 -7.97 -8.28
N ILE A 54 4.66 -7.93 -6.95
CA ILE A 54 4.86 -6.69 -6.19
C ILE A 54 6.17 -6.02 -6.60
N LEU A 55 7.28 -6.77 -6.61
CA LEU A 55 8.60 -6.28 -7.05
C LEU A 55 8.56 -5.74 -8.49
N ALA A 56 7.96 -6.49 -9.43
CA ALA A 56 7.80 -6.04 -10.80
C ALA A 56 6.94 -4.77 -10.92
N GLY A 57 5.95 -4.59 -10.03
CA GLY A 57 5.15 -3.37 -9.94
C GLY A 57 5.97 -2.17 -9.49
N ILE A 58 6.82 -2.33 -8.47
CA ILE A 58 7.75 -1.27 -8.00
C ILE A 58 8.71 -0.90 -9.13
N ASP A 59 9.34 -1.87 -9.77
CA ASP A 59 10.26 -1.65 -10.90
C ASP A 59 9.58 -0.90 -12.04
N TRP A 60 8.32 -1.27 -12.36
CA TRP A 60 7.55 -0.60 -13.39
C TRP A 60 7.29 0.87 -13.06
N VAL A 61 6.94 1.17 -11.80
CA VAL A 61 6.71 2.56 -11.34
C VAL A 61 8.00 3.38 -11.42
N VAL A 62 9.12 2.83 -10.91
CA VAL A 62 10.44 3.48 -10.99
C VAL A 62 10.82 3.77 -12.45
N ALA A 63 10.52 2.86 -13.36
CA ALA A 63 10.80 3.02 -14.78
C ALA A 63 9.95 4.10 -15.48
N GLN A 64 8.81 4.54 -14.91
CA GLN A 64 8.01 5.61 -15.52
C GLN A 64 8.71 6.99 -15.43
N GLY A 65 9.41 7.24 -14.32
CA GLY A 65 10.20 8.46 -14.12
C GLY A 65 9.39 9.74 -13.82
N ASP A 66 8.06 9.70 -13.84
CA ASP A 66 7.17 10.84 -13.51
C ASP A 66 6.17 10.56 -12.37
N ILE A 67 6.27 9.39 -11.73
CA ILE A 67 5.45 9.01 -10.57
C ILE A 67 6.19 9.36 -9.28
N GLU A 68 5.52 10.11 -8.41
CA GLU A 68 6.13 10.71 -7.21
C GLU A 68 5.84 9.93 -5.92
N VAL A 69 4.77 9.12 -5.90
CA VAL A 69 4.30 8.38 -4.72
C VAL A 69 3.88 6.96 -5.08
N ILE A 70 4.30 5.99 -4.28
CA ILE A 70 3.81 4.61 -4.28
C ILE A 70 3.00 4.38 -3.01
N ASN A 71 1.76 3.90 -3.13
CA ASN A 71 0.97 3.40 -2.02
C ASN A 71 0.81 1.88 -2.11
N MET A 72 1.27 1.16 -1.09
CA MET A 72 1.14 -0.29 -0.96
C MET A 72 0.30 -0.64 0.26
N SER A 73 -1.02 -0.61 0.09
CA SER A 73 -2.00 -1.10 1.08
C SER A 73 -2.10 -2.63 1.03
N LEU A 74 -0.98 -3.30 1.27
CA LEU A 74 -0.83 -4.75 1.25
C LEU A 74 0.25 -5.14 2.25
N GLY A 75 0.32 -6.42 2.57
CA GLY A 75 1.40 -6.94 3.40
C GLY A 75 1.21 -8.42 3.67
N SER A 76 2.29 -9.06 4.06
CA SER A 76 2.28 -10.45 4.53
C SER A 76 3.21 -10.61 5.72
N LYS A 77 2.89 -11.58 6.57
CA LYS A 77 3.76 -11.92 7.69
C LYS A 77 5.09 -12.43 7.15
N GLU A 78 6.20 -11.91 7.68
CA GLU A 78 7.51 -12.35 7.31
C GLU A 78 7.69 -13.83 7.66
N GLY A 79 8.15 -14.60 6.68
CA GLY A 79 8.39 -16.01 6.87
C GLY A 79 9.74 -16.26 7.54
N LYS A 80 9.77 -17.22 8.47
CA LYS A 80 11.00 -17.58 9.21
C LYS A 80 12.05 -18.32 8.38
N SER A 81 11.71 -18.82 7.20
CA SER A 81 12.67 -19.55 6.37
C SER A 81 13.68 -18.58 5.75
N PRO A 82 14.94 -19.00 5.51
CA PRO A 82 15.95 -18.15 4.86
C PRO A 82 15.50 -17.65 3.47
N PHE A 83 14.66 -18.41 2.78
CA PHE A 83 14.11 -18.01 1.49
C PHE A 83 13.09 -16.87 1.62
N LEU A 84 12.19 -16.95 2.62
CA LEU A 84 11.18 -15.92 2.83
C LEU A 84 11.80 -14.61 3.36
N GLN A 85 12.83 -14.69 4.20
CA GLN A 85 13.61 -13.53 4.62
C GLN A 85 14.35 -12.86 3.44
N GLN A 86 14.86 -13.63 2.48
CA GLN A 86 15.47 -13.05 1.27
C GLN A 86 14.45 -12.30 0.41
N ILE A 87 13.20 -12.77 0.34
CA ILE A 87 12.15 -12.07 -0.40
C ILE A 87 11.73 -10.77 0.32
N SER A 88 11.66 -10.81 1.65
CA SER A 88 11.46 -9.61 2.50
C SER A 88 12.57 -8.58 2.24
N GLN A 89 13.83 -9.01 2.28
CA GLN A 89 14.98 -8.15 1.97
C GLN A 89 14.91 -7.58 0.54
N ALA A 90 14.57 -8.40 -0.46
CA ALA A 90 14.43 -7.91 -1.84
C ALA A 90 13.33 -6.86 -1.98
N THR A 91 12.25 -6.97 -1.20
CA THR A 91 11.17 -5.97 -1.15
C THR A 91 11.68 -4.67 -0.53
N ASN A 92 12.45 -4.75 0.56
CA ASN A 92 13.07 -3.59 1.19
C ASN A 92 14.08 -2.90 0.27
N ASP A 93 14.90 -3.67 -0.46
CA ASP A 93 15.86 -3.14 -1.43
C ASP A 93 15.16 -2.42 -2.58
N ALA A 94 14.05 -2.96 -3.09
CA ALA A 94 13.25 -2.32 -4.13
C ALA A 94 12.61 -1.01 -3.65
N ILE A 95 12.12 -0.98 -2.41
CA ILE A 95 11.58 0.24 -1.78
C ILE A 95 12.68 1.28 -1.60
N ASN A 96 13.83 0.90 -1.07
CA ASN A 96 14.98 1.79 -0.91
C ASN A 96 15.43 2.36 -2.26
N ALA A 97 15.47 1.54 -3.31
CA ALA A 97 15.79 1.99 -4.67
C ALA A 97 14.77 3.02 -5.19
N ALA A 98 13.47 2.81 -4.97
CA ALA A 98 12.43 3.77 -5.34
C ALA A 98 12.58 5.10 -4.58
N VAL A 99 12.84 5.04 -3.26
CA VAL A 99 13.07 6.23 -2.44
C VAL A 99 14.31 7.01 -2.88
N ASN A 100 15.39 6.32 -3.23
CA ASN A 100 16.64 6.95 -3.70
C ASN A 100 16.48 7.74 -5.01
N VAL A 101 15.51 7.38 -5.85
CA VAL A 101 15.19 8.14 -7.07
C VAL A 101 14.11 9.21 -6.85
N GLY A 102 13.70 9.44 -5.60
CA GLY A 102 12.80 10.52 -5.20
C GLY A 102 11.32 10.13 -5.05
N ILE A 103 10.99 8.83 -5.08
CA ILE A 103 9.61 8.36 -4.92
C ILE A 103 9.30 8.15 -3.44
N THR A 104 8.25 8.80 -2.94
CA THR A 104 7.77 8.54 -1.57
C THR A 104 7.01 7.22 -1.53
N VAL A 105 7.39 6.30 -0.66
CA VAL A 105 6.72 4.99 -0.52
C VAL A 105 5.94 4.94 0.79
N VAL A 106 4.65 4.64 0.71
CA VAL A 106 3.74 4.49 1.86
C VAL A 106 3.24 3.05 1.91
N VAL A 107 3.33 2.42 3.08
CA VAL A 107 2.96 1.02 3.29
C VAL A 107 2.01 0.86 4.49
N ALA A 108 1.15 -0.16 4.44
CA ALA A 108 0.30 -0.50 5.58
C ALA A 108 1.12 -1.23 6.67
N ALA A 109 0.90 -0.88 7.94
CA ALA A 109 1.50 -1.57 9.09
C ALA A 109 1.00 -3.02 9.25
N GLY A 110 -0.15 -3.34 8.67
CA GLY A 110 -0.79 -4.66 8.76
C GLY A 110 -1.96 -4.67 9.74
N ASN A 111 -2.82 -5.70 9.61
CA ASN A 111 -4.08 -5.84 10.34
C ASN A 111 -4.07 -7.03 11.33
N SER A 112 -2.89 -7.49 11.72
CA SER A 112 -2.73 -8.69 12.57
C SER A 112 -2.60 -8.41 14.06
N ALA A 113 -2.65 -7.14 14.49
CA ALA A 113 -2.42 -6.73 15.88
C ALA A 113 -1.10 -7.30 16.45
N ASP A 114 -0.04 -7.20 15.64
CA ASP A 114 1.29 -7.76 15.88
C ASP A 114 2.34 -6.69 15.52
N ASP A 115 3.61 -6.92 15.85
CA ASP A 115 4.69 -5.99 15.55
C ASP A 115 4.86 -5.82 14.03
N ALA A 116 4.76 -4.59 13.52
CA ALA A 116 4.92 -4.29 12.10
C ALA A 116 6.31 -4.68 11.55
N ALA A 117 7.32 -4.76 12.42
CA ALA A 117 8.65 -5.24 12.05
C ALA A 117 8.65 -6.70 11.55
N ASP A 118 7.65 -7.50 11.94
CA ASP A 118 7.49 -8.90 11.51
C ASP A 118 6.69 -9.04 10.19
N TYR A 119 6.44 -7.94 9.46
CA TYR A 119 5.63 -7.92 8.23
C TYR A 119 6.35 -7.19 7.10
N THR A 120 6.26 -7.74 5.89
CA THR A 120 6.78 -7.10 4.67
C THR A 120 5.62 -6.59 3.81
N PRO A 121 5.67 -5.36 3.27
CA PRO A 121 6.77 -4.38 3.34
C PRO A 121 6.76 -3.44 4.57
N ALA A 122 5.95 -3.71 5.60
CA ALA A 122 5.82 -2.83 6.77
C ALA A 122 7.15 -2.60 7.52
N ASN A 123 8.07 -3.55 7.43
CA ASN A 123 9.42 -3.52 8.00
C ASN A 123 10.46 -2.75 7.15
N ALA A 124 10.07 -2.18 6.00
CA ALA A 124 10.96 -1.40 5.16
C ALA A 124 11.31 -0.06 5.82
N PRO A 125 12.60 0.20 6.17
CA PRO A 125 12.97 1.36 6.98
C PRO A 125 12.79 2.71 6.27
N ASP A 126 12.88 2.72 4.94
CA ASP A 126 12.75 3.93 4.12
C ASP A 126 11.30 4.20 3.67
N ALA A 127 10.36 3.32 3.99
CA ALA A 127 8.94 3.54 3.75
C ALA A 127 8.27 4.27 4.92
N ILE A 128 7.20 5.00 4.62
CA ILE A 128 6.28 5.52 5.63
C ILE A 128 5.28 4.40 5.97
N THR A 129 5.50 3.72 7.11
CA THR A 129 4.60 2.67 7.61
C THR A 129 3.44 3.27 8.41
N VAL A 130 2.20 3.03 7.96
CA VAL A 130 0.99 3.67 8.50
C VAL A 130 0.08 2.64 9.18
N SER A 131 -0.25 2.89 10.45
CA SER A 131 -1.25 2.13 11.21
C SER A 131 -2.65 2.76 11.08
N ALA A 132 -3.66 2.07 11.58
CA ALA A 132 -5.03 2.54 11.61
C ALA A 132 -5.44 2.98 13.02
N LEU A 133 -6.17 4.09 13.10
CA LEU A 133 -6.91 4.50 14.30
C LEU A 133 -8.35 4.79 13.90
N ALA A 134 -9.26 4.69 14.86
CA ALA A 134 -10.60 5.21 14.72
C ALA A 134 -10.75 6.45 15.60
N ASP A 135 -11.56 7.39 15.11
CA ASP A 135 -12.05 8.53 15.87
C ASP A 135 -13.53 8.68 15.49
N PHE A 136 -14.41 8.58 16.47
CA PHE A 136 -15.86 8.65 16.27
C PHE A 136 -16.47 9.93 16.82
N ASP A 137 -15.71 10.73 17.59
CA ASP A 137 -16.20 11.96 18.22
C ASP A 137 -15.51 13.22 17.68
N GLY A 138 -14.47 13.07 16.86
CA GLY A 138 -13.73 14.18 16.28
C GLY A 138 -12.88 14.93 17.31
N LEU A 139 -12.67 14.34 18.49
CA LEU A 139 -11.92 14.93 19.58
C LEU A 139 -10.53 14.30 19.70
N PRO A 140 -9.51 15.08 20.12
CA PRO A 140 -8.22 14.52 20.45
C PRO A 140 -8.34 13.46 21.56
N GLY A 141 -7.64 12.34 21.43
CA GLY A 141 -7.52 11.33 22.49
C GLY A 141 -7.72 9.88 22.03
N GLY A 142 -8.24 9.65 20.81
CA GLY A 142 -8.34 8.30 20.25
C GLY A 142 -9.24 7.38 21.06
N LEU A 143 -10.33 7.91 21.62
CA LEU A 143 -11.25 7.18 22.51
C LEU A 143 -12.25 6.29 21.76
N ALA A 144 -12.08 6.12 20.46
CA ALA A 144 -12.85 5.16 19.69
C ALA A 144 -12.55 3.74 20.18
N GLY A 145 -13.60 2.99 20.49
CA GLY A 145 -13.46 1.56 20.80
C GLY A 145 -12.80 0.82 19.64
N SER A 146 -12.03 -0.24 19.95
CA SER A 146 -11.48 -1.14 18.95
C SER A 146 -12.58 -1.60 18.00
N THR A 147 -12.38 -1.43 16.69
CA THR A 147 -13.28 -2.00 15.71
C THR A 147 -13.14 -3.52 15.79
N CYS A 148 -14.21 -4.24 16.14
CA CYS A 148 -14.24 -5.69 16.05
C CYS A 148 -13.87 -6.10 14.62
N ARG A 149 -12.67 -6.67 14.44
CA ARG A 149 -12.29 -7.40 13.23
C ARG A 149 -12.29 -8.88 13.53
#